data_AF-A0A537KHA5-F1
#
_entry.id   AF-A0A537KHA5-F1
#
_cell.length_a   1.000
_cell.length_b   1.000
_cell.length_c   1.000
_cell.angle_alpha   90.00
_cell.angle_beta   90.00
_cell.angle_gamma   90.00
#
_symmetry.space_group_name_H-M   'P 1'
#
loop_
_entity.id
_entity.type
_entity.pdbx_description
1 polymer ?
#
loop_
_entity_poly.entity_id
_entity_poly.type
_entity_poly.pdbx_seq_one_letter_code
_entity_poly.pdbx_strand_id
1 'polypeptide(L)'
;MDRYLVISEHTAEDCRMAVKHFIQYHANFLTHFEWGCYDNDHHAYAIIEADSHENALMSVPPLFRDKARAIKLTYFKPKEGSDKLHKQA
;
A
#
# COMPACT_ATOMS: atom_id res chain seq x y z
N MET A 1 12.80 3.12 10.73
CA MET A 1 11.64 3.04 9.81
C MET A 1 11.13 1.60 9.81
N ASP A 2 9.81 1.45 9.89
CA ASP A 2 9.13 0.18 9.73
C ASP A 2 8.73 -0.03 8.27
N ARG A 3 8.50 -1.28 7.88
CA ARG A 3 7.97 -1.62 6.55
C ARG A 3 6.45 -1.64 6.59
N TYR A 4 5.81 -0.99 5.63
CA TYR A 4 4.36 -0.98 5.46
C TYR A 4 3.98 -1.50 4.08
N LEU A 5 2.98 -2.37 4.00
CA LEU A 5 2.26 -2.63 2.76
C LEU A 5 1.18 -1.56 2.62
N VAL A 6 1.36 -0.70 1.63
CA VAL A 6 0.38 0.30 1.22
C VAL A 6 -0.49 -0.32 0.14
N ILE A 7 -1.80 -0.23 0.33
CA ILE A 7 -2.82 -0.72 -0.61
C ILE A 7 -3.74 0.45 -0.93
N SER A 8 -3.79 0.87 -2.18
CA SER A 8 -4.66 1.94 -2.65
C SER A 8 -5.76 1.39 -3.54
N GLU A 9 -7.00 1.52 -3.07
CA GLU A 9 -8.20 1.02 -3.74
C GLU A 9 -8.75 2.04 -4.76
N HIS A 10 -9.26 1.54 -5.87
CA HIS A 10 -10.03 2.27 -6.87
C HIS A 10 -11.06 1.34 -7.53
N THR A 11 -12.00 1.87 -8.31
CA THR A 11 -12.97 1.04 -9.04
C THR A 11 -12.42 0.59 -10.40
N ALA A 12 -13.07 -0.38 -11.04
CA ALA A 12 -12.71 -0.85 -12.37
C ALA A 12 -12.73 0.27 -13.42
N GLU A 13 -13.71 1.16 -13.33
CA GLU A 13 -13.88 2.32 -14.21
C GLU A 13 -12.73 3.32 -14.03
N ASP A 14 -12.23 3.42 -12.80
CA ASP A 14 -11.20 4.37 -12.39
C ASP A 14 -9.77 3.88 -12.66
N CYS A 15 -9.53 2.62 -13.04
CA CYS A 15 -8.17 2.07 -13.21
C CYS A 15 -7.26 2.95 -14.08
N ARG A 16 -7.76 3.40 -15.24
CA ARG A 16 -6.97 4.26 -16.14
C ARG A 16 -6.69 5.64 -15.53
N MET A 17 -7.64 6.17 -14.78
CA MET A 17 -7.50 7.45 -14.09
C MET A 17 -6.49 7.32 -12.94
N ALA A 18 -6.59 6.27 -12.12
CA ALA A 18 -5.68 5.98 -11.03
C ALA A 18 -4.23 5.94 -11.52
N VAL A 19 -3.91 5.14 -12.55
CA VAL A 19 -2.55 5.07 -13.11
C VAL A 19 -2.05 6.45 -13.54
N LYS A 20 -2.88 7.26 -14.23
CA LYS A 20 -2.49 8.62 -14.65
C LYS A 20 -2.19 9.54 -13.47
N HIS A 21 -3.04 9.55 -12.44
CA HIS A 21 -2.83 10.39 -11.27
C HIS A 21 -1.60 9.97 -10.48
N PHE A 22 -1.35 8.68 -10.34
CA PHE A 22 -0.13 8.19 -9.71
C PHE A 22 1.11 8.61 -10.53
N ILE A 23 1.08 8.57 -11.88
CA ILE A 23 2.19 9.05 -12.73
C ILE A 23 2.46 10.52 -12.47
N GLN A 24 1.42 11.34 -12.43
CA GLN A 24 1.51 12.79 -12.25
C GLN A 24 1.96 13.17 -10.84
N TYR A 25 1.36 12.56 -9.82
CA TYR A 25 1.62 12.89 -8.41
C TYR A 25 3.06 12.59 -8.01
N HIS A 26 3.63 11.55 -8.60
CA HIS A 26 4.96 11.10 -8.24
C HIS A 26 6.06 11.60 -9.15
N ALA A 27 5.74 12.14 -10.33
CA ALA A 27 6.61 12.69 -11.38
C ALA A 27 7.90 11.90 -11.74
N ASN A 28 8.16 10.76 -11.08
CA ASN A 28 9.29 9.81 -11.13
C ASN A 28 9.22 8.70 -10.03
N PHE A 29 8.26 8.70 -9.10
CA PHE A 29 8.13 7.68 -8.01
C PHE A 29 7.12 6.54 -8.31
N LEU A 30 6.54 6.48 -9.51
CA LEU A 30 5.54 5.45 -9.88
C LEU A 30 6.10 4.02 -9.77
N THR A 31 7.41 3.85 -9.95
CA THR A 31 8.10 2.55 -9.99
C THR A 31 8.02 1.76 -8.69
N HIS A 32 7.45 2.32 -7.62
CA HIS A 32 7.27 1.65 -6.34
C HIS A 32 5.90 0.97 -6.17
N PHE A 33 4.93 1.25 -7.06
CA PHE A 33 3.62 0.61 -7.02
C PHE A 33 3.47 -0.50 -8.07
N GLU A 34 3.04 -1.67 -7.61
CA GLU A 34 2.57 -2.79 -8.40
C GLU A 34 1.04 -2.75 -8.52
N TRP A 35 0.48 -3.23 -9.64
CA TRP A 35 -0.93 -3.03 -9.96
C TRP A 35 -1.65 -4.36 -10.18
N GLY A 36 -2.72 -4.60 -9.43
CA GLY A 36 -3.56 -5.79 -9.58
C GLY A 36 -4.53 -5.72 -10.75
N CYS A 37 -4.65 -4.58 -11.45
CA CYS A 37 -5.77 -4.32 -12.36
C CYS A 37 -5.89 -5.32 -13.50
N TYR A 38 -4.79 -5.89 -13.99
CA TYR A 38 -4.82 -6.93 -15.02
C TYR A 38 -5.24 -8.31 -14.51
N ASP A 39 -5.23 -8.52 -13.20
CA ASP A 39 -5.72 -9.71 -12.50
C ASP A 39 -7.12 -9.49 -11.89
N ASN A 40 -7.87 -8.50 -12.42
CA ASN A 40 -9.20 -8.11 -11.93
C ASN A 40 -9.22 -7.67 -10.45
N ASP A 41 -8.08 -7.17 -9.96
CA ASP A 41 -7.91 -6.66 -8.62
C ASP A 41 -7.61 -5.16 -8.65
N HIS A 42 -8.58 -4.33 -8.28
CA HIS A 42 -8.51 -2.86 -8.48
C HIS A 42 -7.76 -2.15 -7.35
N HIS A 43 -6.55 -2.63 -7.09
CA HIS A 43 -5.64 -2.12 -6.07
C HIS A 43 -4.25 -1.84 -6.65
N ALA A 44 -3.62 -0.79 -6.12
CA ALA A 44 -2.19 -0.56 -6.24
C ALA A 44 -1.48 -0.91 -4.93
N TYR A 45 -0.35 -1.59 -5.03
CA TYR A 45 0.41 -2.16 -3.92
C TYR A 45 1.82 -1.59 -3.87
N ALA A 46 2.30 -1.19 -2.70
CA ALA A 46 3.70 -0.81 -2.52
C ALA A 46 4.19 -1.23 -1.13
N ILE A 47 5.45 -1.64 -1.03
CA ILE A 47 6.12 -1.75 0.27
C ILE A 47 6.93 -0.48 0.49
N ILE A 48 6.57 0.29 1.51
CA ILE A 48 7.17 1.58 1.84
C ILE A 48 7.82 1.51 3.21
N GLU A 49 9.02 2.07 3.34
CA GLU A 49 9.64 2.34 4.64
C GLU A 49 9.16 3.69 5.17
N ALA A 50 8.59 3.70 6.38
CA ALA A 50 8.04 4.90 6.98
C ALA A 50 8.13 4.84 8.52
N ASP A 51 7.94 5.99 9.18
CA ASP A 51 7.91 6.07 10.64
C ASP A 51 6.53 5.80 11.24
N SER A 52 5.46 5.89 10.45
CA SER A 52 4.09 5.63 10.88
C SER A 52 3.18 5.21 9.71
N HIS A 53 1.96 4.77 10.03
CA HIS A 53 0.93 4.47 9.03
C HIS A 53 0.58 5.69 8.19
N GLU A 54 0.43 6.85 8.83
CA GLU A 54 0.11 8.12 8.18
C GLU A 54 1.22 8.54 7.21
N ASN A 55 2.48 8.43 7.64
CA ASN A 55 3.63 8.70 6.79
C ASN A 55 3.68 7.75 5.58
N ALA A 56 3.34 6.47 5.76
CA ALA A 56 3.24 5.52 4.64
C ALA A 56 2.13 5.92 3.65
N LEU A 57 0.98 6.39 4.11
CA LEU A 57 -0.14 6.83 3.26
C LEU A 57 0.16 8.12 2.47
N MET A 58 1.17 8.90 2.85
CA MET A 58 1.60 10.05 2.05
C MET A 58 2.18 9.65 0.68
N SER A 59 2.58 8.38 0.52
CA SER A 59 2.94 7.78 -0.76
C SER A 59 1.76 7.61 -1.72
N VAL A 60 0.52 7.72 -1.26
CA VAL A 60 -0.69 7.64 -2.11
C VAL A 60 -1.11 9.05 -2.51
N PRO A 61 -1.51 9.32 -3.76
CA PRO A 61 -2.07 10.61 -4.15
C PRO A 61 -3.31 10.97 -3.31
N PRO A 62 -3.52 12.25 -2.96
CA PRO A 62 -4.61 12.67 -2.08
C PRO A 62 -5.99 12.13 -2.47
N LEU A 63 -6.28 12.05 -3.78
CA LEU A 63 -7.56 11.55 -4.31
C LEU A 63 -7.89 10.11 -3.90
N PHE A 64 -6.86 9.28 -3.66
CA PHE A 64 -7.02 7.87 -3.32
C PHE A 64 -6.62 7.57 -1.88
N ARG A 65 -6.09 8.55 -1.14
CA ARG A 65 -5.50 8.35 0.19
C ARG A 65 -6.52 7.92 1.23
N ASP A 66 -7.71 8.51 1.21
CA ASP A 66 -8.77 8.20 2.19
C ASP A 66 -9.31 6.77 2.05
N LYS A 67 -9.15 6.16 0.88
CA LYS A 67 -9.51 4.78 0.59
C LYS A 67 -8.32 3.82 0.69
N ALA A 68 -7.12 4.34 0.95
CA ALA A 68 -5.94 3.53 1.06
C ALA A 68 -5.72 3.04 2.49
N ARG A 69 -5.04 1.91 2.63
CA ARG A 69 -4.60 1.38 3.92
C ARG A 69 -3.11 1.16 3.92
N ALA A 70 -2.48 1.43 5.06
CA ALA A 70 -1.13 1.00 5.36
C ALA A 70 -1.20 -0.15 6.37
N ILE A 71 -0.44 -1.20 6.15
CA ILE A 71 -0.36 -2.36 7.03
C ILE A 71 1.09 -2.54 7.44
N LYS A 72 1.40 -2.38 8.73
CA LYS A 72 2.76 -2.63 9.23
C LYS A 72 3.12 -4.11 9.04
N LEU A 73 4.19 -4.36 8.30
CA LEU A 73 4.69 -5.70 8.04
C LEU A 73 5.64 -6.16 9.13
N THR A 74 5.52 -7.42 9.51
CA THR A 74 6.40 -8.08 10.48
C THR A 74 6.89 -9.40 9.89
N TYR A 75 8.21 -9.59 9.85
CA TYR A 75 8.79 -10.87 9.45
C TYR A 75 8.93 -11.77 10.68
N PHE A 76 8.24 -12.91 10.67
CA PHE A 76 8.39 -13.91 11.73
C PHE A 76 9.52 -14.88 11.38
N LYS A 77 10.42 -15.14 12.33
CA LYS A 77 11.35 -16.27 12.17
C LYS A 77 10.56 -17.57 12.31
N PRO A 78 10.91 -18.64 11.57
CA PRO A 78 10.15 -19.89 11.56
C PRO A 78 9.88 -20.53 12.94
N LYS A 79 10.73 -20.26 13.94
CA LYS A 79 10.59 -20.77 15.32
C LYS A 79 9.82 -19.85 16.27
N GLU A 80 9.42 -18.66 15.84
CA GLU A 80 8.83 -17.61 16.69
C GLU A 80 7.41 -17.20 16.24
N GLY A 81 6.93 -17.71 15.10
CA GLY A 81 5.74 -17.20 14.41
C GLY A 81 4.37 -17.68 14.91
N SER A 82 4.29 -18.75 15.70
CA SER A 82 2.99 -19.35 16.08
C SER A 82 2.37 -18.75 17.34
N ASP A 83 3.18 -18.40 18.35
CA ASP A 83 2.67 -18.23 19.73
C ASP A 83 2.35 -16.76 20.10
N LYS A 84 2.54 -15.82 19.16
CA LYS A 84 2.43 -14.37 19.41
C LYS A 84 1.48 -13.63 18.46
N LEU A 85 0.74 -14.33 17.62
CA LEU A 85 -0.27 -13.72 16.74
C LEU A 85 -1.53 -13.37 17.57
N HIS A 86 -2.03 -12.14 17.42
CA HIS A 86 -3.27 -11.66 18.05
C HIS A 86 -3.41 -11.97 19.55
N LYS A 87 -2.43 -11.60 20.38
CA LYS A 87 -2.76 -11.33 21.80
C LYS A 87 -3.62 -10.07 21.81
N GLN A 88 -4.93 -10.24 21.65
CA GLN A 88 -5.91 -9.22 21.99
C GLN A 88 -5.58 -8.73 23.40
N ALA A 89 -5.39 -7.43 23.53
CA ALA A 89 -5.35 -6.78 24.84
C ALA A 89 -6.73 -6.82 25.47
#